data_AF-A0A0C2GLE0-F1
#
_entry.id   AF-A0A0C2GLE0-F1
#
_cell.length_a   1.000
_cell.length_b   1.000
_cell.length_c   1.000
_cell.angle_alpha   90.00
_cell.angle_beta   90.00
_cell.angle_gamma   90.00
#
_symmetry.space_group_name_H-M   'P 1'
#
loop_
_entity.id
_entity.type
_entity.pdbx_description
1 polymer ?
#
loop_
_entity_poly.entity_id
_entity_poly.type
_entity_poly.pdbx_seq_one_letter_code
_entity_poly.pdbx_strand_id
1 'polypeptide(L)'
;IEAKSNHVPTGQFKMLHFRDLKTGDLIYKAGKKCADGGSCTTYPSSTCDSSLSLCVRGNVPAAATTTPSTTAAPVQAETMSTTTGLAVGSDFYRTGLAVGEATTTNNERMLRSSNMMRLRWNCGMEAAALQHAMACTFAKSELSTRPDYGENQATITVASNYQAAAEEAVRQWWKTSRTIGGVGRDRIYQRSFFGTPIDGFTQMAWATTTKLGCAIVKCSGRYNVVCRYNPRGNIVGEEIYRRGRPCSQCPLGTTCLDNLCRFN
;
A
#
# COMPACT_ATOMS: atom_id res chain seq x y z
N ILE A 1 -5.76 -24.51 28.52
CA ILE A 1 -7.13 -24.87 28.96
C ILE A 1 -8.04 -24.58 27.76
N GLU A 2 -8.74 -25.59 27.25
CA GLU A 2 -9.68 -25.41 26.14
C GLU A 2 -10.92 -24.63 26.58
N ALA A 3 -11.46 -23.78 25.70
CA ALA A 3 -12.76 -23.17 25.88
C ALA A 3 -13.44 -22.93 24.52
N LYS A 4 -14.28 -23.91 24.15
CA LYS A 4 -15.43 -23.89 23.22
C LYS A 4 -15.52 -22.74 22.21
N SER A 5 -15.51 -23.13 20.93
CA SER A 5 -16.12 -22.39 19.84
C SER A 5 -17.59 -22.07 20.16
N ASN A 6 -17.94 -20.79 20.15
CA ASN A 6 -19.31 -20.31 19.99
C ASN A 6 -19.33 -19.35 18.80
N HIS A 7 -20.37 -19.46 17.98
CA HIS A 7 -20.57 -18.68 16.77
C HIS A 7 -20.66 -17.18 17.12
N VAL A 8 -19.81 -16.34 16.52
CA VAL A 8 -19.90 -14.87 16.60
C VAL A 8 -20.13 -14.34 15.17
N PRO A 9 -21.14 -13.49 14.93
CA PRO A 9 -21.37 -12.92 13.60
C PRO A 9 -20.15 -12.13 13.10
N THR A 10 -19.95 -12.12 11.78
CA THR A 10 -18.84 -11.45 11.09
C THR A 10 -18.91 -9.92 11.22
N GLY A 11 -18.43 -9.40 12.35
CA GLY A 11 -18.19 -7.98 12.62
C GLY A 11 -16.73 -7.58 12.41
N GLN A 12 -16.51 -6.36 11.93
CA GLN A 12 -15.18 -5.82 11.62
C GLN A 12 -14.26 -5.75 12.86
N PHE A 13 -13.13 -6.46 12.83
CA PHE A 13 -12.04 -6.20 13.77
C PHE A 13 -11.23 -4.97 13.30
N LYS A 14 -11.48 -3.81 13.92
CA LYS A 14 -10.66 -2.61 13.73
C LYS A 14 -9.38 -2.71 14.54
N MET A 15 -8.24 -2.86 13.88
CA MET A 15 -6.94 -2.79 14.54
C MET A 15 -6.64 -1.33 14.93
N LEU A 16 -6.66 -1.03 16.22
CA LEU A 16 -6.34 0.31 16.73
C LEU A 16 -4.86 0.62 16.51
N HIS A 17 -4.52 1.90 16.28
CA HIS A 17 -3.13 2.34 16.17
C HIS A 17 -2.39 2.12 17.49
N PHE A 18 -1.59 1.06 17.55
CA PHE A 18 -0.57 0.91 18.58
C PHE A 18 0.65 1.77 18.23
N ARG A 19 1.23 2.41 19.24
CA ARG A 19 2.61 2.91 19.17
C ARG A 19 3.52 1.71 18.92
N ASP A 20 4.58 1.84 18.13
CA ASP A 20 5.48 0.72 17.79
C ASP A 20 6.01 0.03 19.06
N LEU A 21 5.44 -1.13 19.40
CA LEU A 21 5.81 -1.92 20.57
C LEU A 21 7.16 -2.59 20.32
N LYS A 22 8.09 -2.39 21.25
CA LYS A 22 9.42 -3.01 21.24
C LYS A 22 9.42 -4.29 22.06
N THR A 23 10.43 -5.13 21.84
CA THR A 23 10.65 -6.33 22.65
C THR A 23 10.82 -5.94 24.12
N GLY A 24 9.89 -6.41 24.98
CA GLY A 24 9.83 -6.08 26.40
C GLY A 24 8.75 -5.07 26.79
N ASP A 25 8.10 -4.39 25.83
CA ASP A 25 7.00 -3.48 26.13
C ASP A 25 5.74 -4.22 26.60
N LEU A 26 5.08 -3.68 27.63
CA LEU A 26 3.79 -4.17 28.12
C LEU A 26 2.68 -3.80 27.11
N ILE A 27 2.09 -4.81 26.46
CA ILE A 27 0.98 -4.66 25.52
C ILE A 27 -0.23 -3.98 26.18
N TYR A 28 -0.43 -4.21 27.49
CA TYR A 28 -1.36 -3.49 28.34
C TYR A 28 -0.84 -3.49 29.79
N LYS A 29 -1.28 -2.52 30.61
CA LYS A 29 -1.02 -2.53 32.05
C LYS A 29 -2.06 -3.40 32.75
N ALA A 30 -1.62 -4.29 33.65
CA ALA A 30 -2.54 -5.05 34.50
C ALA A 30 -3.32 -4.10 35.43
N GLY A 31 -4.64 -4.30 35.54
CA GLY A 31 -5.53 -3.44 36.31
C GLY A 31 -7.00 -3.80 36.08
N LYS A 32 -7.90 -3.09 36.78
CA LYS A 32 -9.36 -3.24 36.56
C LYS A 32 -9.76 -2.65 35.20
N LYS A 33 -10.78 -3.23 34.56
CA LYS A 33 -11.41 -2.66 33.36
C LYS A 33 -12.08 -1.34 33.72
N CYS A 34 -12.33 -0.47 32.74
CA CYS A 34 -12.89 0.85 33.04
C CYS A 34 -14.33 0.79 33.58
N ALA A 35 -15.11 -0.23 33.19
CA ALA A 35 -16.44 -0.50 33.75
C ALA A 35 -16.40 -0.94 35.23
N ASP A 36 -15.28 -1.53 35.68
CA ASP A 36 -15.09 -2.06 37.04
C ASP A 36 -14.30 -1.08 37.95
N GLY A 37 -14.29 0.21 37.61
CA GLY A 37 -13.58 1.27 38.33
C GLY A 37 -12.13 1.52 37.89
N GLY A 38 -11.72 1.03 36.72
CA GLY A 38 -10.45 1.40 36.07
C GLY A 38 -10.51 2.78 35.41
N SER A 39 -9.37 3.48 35.28
CA SER A 39 -9.32 4.85 34.77
C SER A 39 -8.77 4.96 33.34
N CYS A 40 -9.51 5.66 32.47
CA CYS A 40 -9.13 5.89 31.07
C CYS A 40 -8.22 7.12 30.92
N THR A 41 -6.94 6.98 31.31
CA THR A 41 -6.00 8.11 31.43
C THR A 41 -4.97 8.23 30.29
N THR A 42 -4.90 7.26 29.37
CA THR A 42 -3.87 7.19 28.31
C THR A 42 -3.90 8.37 27.32
N TYR A 43 -5.08 8.93 27.05
CA TYR A 43 -5.24 10.13 26.22
C TYR A 43 -6.18 11.13 26.92
N PRO A 44 -5.94 12.45 26.79
CA PRO A 44 -6.87 13.48 27.27
C PRO A 44 -8.28 13.27 26.74
N SER A 45 -9.28 13.61 27.55
CA SER A 45 -10.71 13.48 27.25
C SER A 45 -11.20 12.06 26.95
N SER A 46 -10.45 11.00 27.29
CA SER A 46 -10.94 9.63 27.10
C SER A 46 -12.07 9.29 28.06
N THR A 47 -13.06 8.55 27.56
CA THR A 47 -14.22 8.04 28.30
C THR A 47 -14.20 6.51 28.35
N CYS A 48 -15.03 5.91 29.20
CA CYS A 48 -15.24 4.47 29.22
C CYS A 48 -16.50 4.11 28.43
N ASP A 49 -16.38 3.19 27.47
CA ASP A 49 -17.52 2.43 26.99
C ASP A 49 -17.79 1.30 27.99
N SER A 50 -18.87 1.43 28.76
CA SER A 50 -19.24 0.46 29.78
C SER A 50 -19.75 -0.86 29.19
N SER A 51 -20.27 -0.86 27.96
CA SER A 51 -20.77 -2.07 27.29
C SER A 51 -19.63 -2.96 26.78
N LEU A 52 -18.55 -2.35 26.30
CA LEU A 52 -17.35 -3.04 25.84
C LEU A 52 -16.28 -3.15 26.94
N SER A 53 -16.43 -2.42 28.06
CA SER A 53 -15.43 -2.25 29.12
C SER A 53 -14.08 -1.69 28.63
N LEU A 54 -14.10 -0.88 27.55
CA LEU A 54 -12.94 -0.34 26.87
C LEU A 54 -12.88 1.19 26.94
N CYS A 55 -11.67 1.74 26.97
CA CYS A 55 -11.45 3.18 26.92
C CYS A 55 -11.55 3.71 25.49
N VAL A 56 -12.39 4.72 25.28
CA VAL A 56 -12.59 5.41 24.01
C VAL A 56 -11.94 6.79 24.10
N ARG A 57 -11.10 7.15 23.12
CA ARG A 57 -10.44 8.46 23.08
C ARG A 57 -11.45 9.54 22.69
N GLY A 58 -11.61 10.57 23.51
CA GLY A 58 -12.43 11.72 23.17
C GLY A 58 -11.79 12.61 22.12
N ASN A 59 -12.63 13.31 21.35
CA ASN A 59 -12.18 14.34 20.41
C ASN A 59 -11.73 15.57 21.20
N VAL A 60 -10.44 15.91 21.10
CA VAL A 60 -9.93 17.21 21.52
C VAL A 60 -10.07 18.16 20.33
N PRO A 61 -10.73 19.33 20.45
CA PRO A 61 -10.77 20.32 19.39
C PRO A 61 -9.35 20.75 19.01
N ALA A 62 -9.04 20.77 17.71
CA ALA A 62 -7.77 21.32 17.24
C ALA A 62 -7.72 22.82 17.54
N ALA A 63 -6.61 23.30 18.09
CA ALA A 63 -6.40 24.74 18.30
C ALA A 63 -6.48 25.49 16.96
N ALA A 64 -7.20 26.62 16.96
CA ALA A 64 -7.52 27.32 15.73
C ALA A 64 -6.30 28.06 15.16
N THR A 65 -5.70 27.52 14.10
CA THR A 65 -4.74 28.25 13.24
C THR A 65 -5.48 28.85 12.05
N THR A 66 -5.61 30.17 12.05
CA THR A 66 -6.28 30.92 10.98
C THR A 66 -5.40 31.07 9.73
N THR A 67 -5.84 30.55 8.59
CA THR A 67 -5.39 30.96 7.23
C THR A 67 -6.49 30.63 6.20
N PRO A 68 -6.49 31.24 4.99
CA PRO A 68 -7.76 31.71 4.40
C PRO A 68 -8.48 30.71 3.52
N SER A 69 -9.77 30.96 3.34
CA SER A 69 -10.68 30.17 2.50
C SER A 69 -10.33 30.30 1.01
N THR A 70 -10.06 29.18 0.34
CA THR A 70 -10.27 29.02 -1.10
C THR A 70 -11.23 27.86 -1.33
N THR A 71 -12.32 28.16 -2.03
CA THR A 71 -13.42 27.22 -2.32
C THR A 71 -12.98 26.13 -3.29
N ALA A 72 -12.57 24.98 -2.77
CA ALA A 72 -12.55 23.72 -3.50
C ALA A 72 -13.74 22.84 -3.06
N ALA A 73 -14.41 22.20 -4.03
CA ALA A 73 -15.52 21.28 -3.75
C ALA A 73 -15.06 20.12 -2.85
N PRO A 74 -15.96 19.51 -2.05
CA PRO A 74 -15.60 18.43 -1.13
C PRO A 74 -15.07 17.22 -1.89
N VAL A 75 -13.74 17.09 -1.89
CA VAL A 75 -13.02 15.97 -2.49
C VAL A 75 -13.29 14.72 -1.65
N GLN A 76 -14.10 13.79 -2.18
CA GLN A 76 -14.32 12.50 -1.52
C GLN A 76 -13.03 11.67 -1.57
N ALA A 77 -12.29 11.70 -0.45
CA ALA A 77 -11.21 10.79 -0.14
C ALA A 77 -11.80 9.52 0.49
N GLU A 78 -11.30 8.35 0.10
CA GLU A 78 -11.88 7.07 0.50
C GLU A 78 -11.24 6.45 1.75
N THR A 79 -11.79 5.31 2.20
CA THR A 79 -11.36 4.61 3.43
C THR A 79 -10.27 3.56 3.17
N MET A 80 -9.46 3.27 4.19
CA MET A 80 -8.32 2.33 4.13
C MET A 80 -8.63 0.94 3.53
N SER A 81 -9.88 0.48 3.53
CA SER A 81 -10.20 -0.87 3.05
C SER A 81 -9.93 -1.02 1.55
N THR A 82 -10.37 -0.05 0.73
CA THR A 82 -10.14 -0.07 -0.72
C THR A 82 -8.66 0.10 -1.05
N THR A 83 -7.95 0.94 -0.29
CA THR A 83 -6.54 1.23 -0.53
C THR A 83 -5.66 -0.01 -0.23
N THR A 84 -5.96 -0.80 0.80
CA THR A 84 -5.29 -2.11 1.01
C THR A 84 -5.51 -3.10 -0.14
N GLY A 85 -6.61 -3.00 -0.89
CA GLY A 85 -6.85 -3.77 -2.11
C GLY A 85 -5.77 -3.55 -3.19
N LEU A 86 -5.16 -2.36 -3.25
CA LEU A 86 -4.05 -2.06 -4.18
C LEU A 86 -2.78 -2.83 -3.82
N ALA A 87 -2.54 -3.10 -2.53
CA ALA A 87 -1.43 -3.96 -2.10
C ALA A 87 -1.69 -5.42 -2.47
N VAL A 88 -2.90 -5.93 -2.23
CA VAL A 88 -3.28 -7.30 -2.58
C VAL A 88 -3.20 -7.54 -4.09
N GLY A 89 -3.73 -6.61 -4.91
CA GLY A 89 -3.63 -6.69 -6.37
C GLY A 89 -2.19 -6.60 -6.88
N SER A 90 -1.36 -5.76 -6.26
CA SER A 90 0.07 -5.69 -6.59
C SER A 90 0.84 -6.96 -6.22
N ASP A 91 0.59 -7.52 -5.03
CA ASP A 91 1.20 -8.78 -4.58
C ASP A 91 0.76 -9.96 -5.46
N PHE A 92 -0.51 -10.04 -5.89
CA PHE A 92 -1.00 -11.06 -6.83
C PHE A 92 -0.16 -11.09 -8.12
N TYR A 93 0.07 -9.91 -8.72
CA TYR A 93 0.90 -9.79 -9.91
C TYR A 93 2.38 -10.11 -9.64
N ARG A 94 2.92 -9.73 -8.47
CA ARG A 94 4.30 -10.07 -8.05
C ARG A 94 4.48 -11.58 -7.85
N THR A 95 3.51 -12.27 -7.26
CA THR A 95 3.50 -13.74 -7.12
C THR A 95 3.52 -14.41 -8.50
N GLY A 96 2.66 -13.99 -9.42
CA GLY A 96 2.64 -14.48 -10.80
C GLY A 96 3.97 -14.25 -11.54
N LEU A 97 4.58 -13.07 -11.39
CA LEU A 97 5.92 -12.81 -11.94
C LEU A 97 7.00 -13.70 -11.29
N ALA A 98 6.96 -13.92 -9.97
CA ALA A 98 7.93 -14.75 -9.28
C ALA A 98 7.97 -16.19 -9.84
N VAL A 99 6.80 -16.79 -10.10
CA VAL A 99 6.70 -18.13 -10.72
C VAL A 99 6.86 -18.12 -12.26
N GLY A 100 6.92 -16.94 -12.88
CA GLY A 100 7.14 -16.72 -14.31
C GLY A 100 5.87 -16.83 -15.16
N GLU A 101 4.69 -16.50 -14.61
CA GLU A 101 3.40 -16.46 -15.32
C GLU A 101 3.14 -15.12 -16.03
N ALA A 102 3.82 -14.05 -15.61
CA ALA A 102 3.80 -12.78 -16.35
C ALA A 102 4.37 -12.96 -17.76
N THR A 103 3.81 -12.25 -18.76
CA THR A 103 4.22 -12.37 -20.17
C THR A 103 4.50 -11.03 -20.84
N THR A 104 5.39 -11.05 -21.84
CA THR A 104 5.73 -9.89 -22.70
C THR A 104 4.67 -9.65 -23.78
N THR A 105 4.88 -8.64 -24.64
CA THR A 105 4.07 -8.36 -25.83
C THR A 105 3.81 -9.58 -26.70
N ASN A 106 4.81 -10.46 -26.83
CA ASN A 106 4.79 -11.61 -27.74
C ASN A 106 4.26 -12.89 -27.05
N ASN A 107 3.60 -12.75 -25.90
CA ASN A 107 3.17 -13.84 -25.01
C ASN A 107 4.31 -14.72 -24.45
N GLU A 108 5.58 -14.32 -24.61
CA GLU A 108 6.70 -15.02 -23.99
C GLU A 108 6.65 -14.88 -22.47
N ARG A 109 6.93 -15.97 -21.75
CA ARG A 109 6.96 -15.97 -20.28
C ARG A 109 8.18 -15.21 -19.77
N MET A 110 7.95 -14.28 -18.84
CA MET A 110 9.01 -13.58 -18.13
C MET A 110 9.79 -14.54 -17.22
N LEU A 111 11.04 -14.18 -16.95
CA LEU A 111 11.93 -14.98 -16.11
C LEU A 111 11.46 -14.96 -14.66
N ARG A 112 11.60 -16.09 -13.97
CA ARG A 112 11.25 -16.25 -12.56
C ARG A 112 12.09 -15.37 -11.64
N SER A 113 11.50 -14.87 -10.56
CA SER A 113 12.21 -14.11 -9.52
C SER A 113 12.56 -14.97 -8.32
N SER A 114 13.75 -14.78 -7.75
CA SER A 114 14.21 -15.46 -6.53
C SER A 114 14.12 -14.63 -5.25
N ASN A 115 13.92 -13.31 -5.37
CA ASN A 115 14.01 -12.35 -4.25
C ASN A 115 12.84 -11.37 -4.17
N MET A 116 11.72 -11.64 -4.85
CA MET A 116 10.55 -10.74 -4.91
C MET A 116 9.95 -10.53 -3.53
N MET A 117 10.05 -9.31 -2.97
CA MET A 117 9.45 -9.00 -1.68
C MET A 117 7.93 -8.89 -1.75
N ARG A 118 7.24 -9.27 -0.67
CA ARG A 118 5.83 -8.97 -0.44
C ARG A 118 5.68 -7.51 0.01
N LEU A 119 4.66 -6.82 -0.49
CA LEU A 119 4.40 -5.43 -0.13
C LEU A 119 3.67 -5.33 1.23
N ARG A 120 4.14 -4.44 2.09
CA ARG A 120 3.49 -4.05 3.34
C ARG A 120 2.81 -2.69 3.17
N TRP A 121 1.58 -2.54 3.68
CA TRP A 121 0.93 -1.23 3.71
C TRP A 121 1.70 -0.25 4.59
N ASN A 122 1.72 1.03 4.22
CA ASN A 122 2.30 2.10 5.01
C ASN A 122 1.39 3.35 4.99
N CYS A 123 0.78 3.64 6.14
CA CYS A 123 -0.19 4.74 6.29
C CYS A 123 0.42 6.13 6.02
N GLY A 124 1.72 6.33 6.30
CA GLY A 124 2.41 7.59 5.99
C GLY A 124 2.58 7.81 4.48
N MET A 125 2.89 6.74 3.75
CA MET A 125 2.95 6.75 2.29
C MET A 125 1.56 6.88 1.65
N GLU A 126 0.51 6.32 2.26
CA GLU A 126 -0.89 6.56 1.89
C GLU A 126 -1.29 8.04 2.08
N ALA A 127 -0.94 8.67 3.19
CA ALA A 127 -1.18 10.10 3.41
C ALA A 127 -0.45 10.97 2.37
N ALA A 128 0.82 10.65 2.04
CA ALA A 128 1.59 11.33 1.00
C ALA A 128 1.09 11.05 -0.43
N ALA A 129 0.44 9.90 -0.66
CA ALA A 129 -0.28 9.62 -1.90
C ALA A 129 -1.56 10.46 -1.98
N LEU A 130 -2.31 10.57 -0.88
CA LEU A 130 -3.56 11.30 -0.79
C LEU A 130 -3.37 12.80 -1.03
N GLN A 131 -2.34 13.41 -0.43
CA GLN A 131 -2.00 14.81 -0.65
C GLN A 131 -1.76 15.13 -2.14
N HIS A 132 -1.08 14.24 -2.87
CA HIS A 132 -0.88 14.40 -4.33
C HIS A 132 -2.17 14.09 -5.12
N ALA A 133 -2.92 13.06 -4.74
CA ALA A 133 -4.16 12.68 -5.41
C ALA A 133 -5.23 13.79 -5.34
N MET A 134 -5.34 14.47 -4.18
CA MET A 134 -6.23 15.61 -3.94
C MET A 134 -5.94 16.83 -4.82
N ALA A 135 -4.71 16.99 -5.30
CA ALA A 135 -4.36 18.09 -6.21
C ALA A 135 -4.94 17.91 -7.63
N CYS A 136 -5.51 16.74 -7.95
CA CYS A 136 -6.20 16.46 -9.22
C CYS A 136 -5.40 16.79 -10.50
N THR A 137 -4.07 16.73 -10.43
CA THR A 137 -3.17 17.06 -11.56
C THR A 137 -3.14 16.00 -12.66
N PHE A 138 -3.65 14.79 -12.39
CA PHE A 138 -3.65 13.63 -13.30
C PHE A 138 -2.28 13.27 -13.91
N ALA A 139 -1.21 13.60 -13.18
CA ALA A 139 0.18 13.32 -13.55
C ALA A 139 0.94 12.80 -12.32
N LYS A 140 2.10 12.19 -12.56
CA LYS A 140 3.05 11.87 -11.49
C LYS A 140 3.59 13.16 -10.86
N SER A 141 3.85 13.14 -9.56
CA SER A 141 4.60 14.20 -8.87
C SER A 141 6.08 14.14 -9.28
N GLU A 142 6.74 15.30 -9.32
CA GLU A 142 8.15 15.40 -9.70
C GLU A 142 9.07 14.55 -8.81
N LEU A 143 9.94 13.74 -9.41
CA LEU A 143 10.79 12.79 -8.66
C LEU A 143 11.71 13.49 -7.65
N SER A 144 12.13 14.72 -7.94
CA SER A 144 12.94 15.57 -7.06
C SER A 144 12.26 15.89 -5.72
N THR A 145 10.91 15.92 -5.69
CA THR A 145 10.11 16.16 -4.47
C THR A 145 10.00 14.92 -3.57
N ARG A 146 10.50 13.77 -4.02
CA ARG A 146 10.26 12.45 -3.42
C ARG A 146 11.38 11.45 -3.72
N PRO A 147 12.66 11.79 -3.46
CA PRO A 147 13.81 11.03 -3.95
C PRO A 147 13.77 9.54 -3.54
N ASP A 148 13.26 9.21 -2.35
CA ASP A 148 13.21 7.83 -1.84
C ASP A 148 11.95 7.04 -2.21
N TYR A 149 10.98 7.69 -2.90
CA TYR A 149 9.67 7.13 -3.18
C TYR A 149 9.38 7.01 -4.67
N GLY A 150 9.15 5.78 -5.09
CA GLY A 150 8.55 5.48 -6.40
C GLY A 150 7.11 5.95 -6.44
N GLU A 151 6.57 6.15 -7.64
CA GLU A 151 5.17 6.52 -7.83
C GLU A 151 4.59 5.93 -9.10
N ASN A 152 3.38 5.38 -8.98
CA ASN A 152 2.49 5.14 -10.09
C ASN A 152 1.22 5.99 -9.94
N GLN A 153 0.74 6.52 -11.05
CA GLN A 153 -0.49 7.31 -11.13
C GLN A 153 -1.35 6.76 -12.27
N ALA A 154 -2.67 6.72 -12.09
CA ALA A 154 -3.63 6.34 -13.12
C ALA A 154 -4.87 7.23 -13.07
N THR A 155 -5.40 7.54 -14.25
CA THR A 155 -6.63 8.33 -14.42
C THR A 155 -7.72 7.41 -14.96
N ILE A 156 -8.66 7.00 -14.10
CA ILE A 156 -9.72 6.06 -14.47
C ILE A 156 -11.01 6.84 -14.76
N THR A 157 -11.45 6.81 -16.02
CA THR A 157 -12.66 7.50 -16.49
C THR A 157 -13.92 6.66 -16.32
N VAL A 158 -13.80 5.33 -16.31
CA VAL A 158 -14.93 4.39 -16.23
C VAL A 158 -14.64 3.38 -15.12
N ALA A 159 -15.33 3.53 -13.98
CA ALA A 159 -15.35 2.56 -12.89
C ALA A 159 -16.64 2.74 -12.06
N SER A 160 -17.29 1.64 -11.70
CA SER A 160 -18.54 1.62 -10.93
C SER A 160 -18.38 2.16 -9.51
N ASN A 161 -17.21 1.96 -8.91
CA ASN A 161 -16.82 2.42 -7.59
C ASN A 161 -15.28 2.56 -7.52
N TYR A 162 -14.77 2.99 -6.37
CA TYR A 162 -13.33 3.16 -6.16
C TYR A 162 -12.55 1.84 -6.17
N GLN A 163 -13.14 0.71 -5.73
CA GLN A 163 -12.51 -0.62 -5.80
C GLN A 163 -12.25 -1.04 -7.25
N ALA A 164 -13.24 -0.85 -8.14
CA ALA A 164 -13.07 -1.08 -9.57
C ALA A 164 -12.03 -0.12 -10.18
N ALA A 165 -11.93 1.13 -9.71
CA ALA A 165 -10.87 2.04 -10.12
C ALA A 165 -9.47 1.60 -9.62
N ALA A 166 -9.41 1.01 -8.43
CA ALA A 166 -8.18 0.46 -7.85
C ALA A 166 -7.66 -0.72 -8.69
N GLU A 167 -8.53 -1.69 -8.96
CA GLU A 167 -8.25 -2.88 -9.77
C GLU A 167 -7.84 -2.48 -11.19
N GLU A 168 -8.57 -1.55 -11.81
CA GLU A 168 -8.23 -1.05 -13.14
C GLU A 168 -6.87 -0.33 -13.16
N ALA A 169 -6.53 0.48 -12.14
CA ALA A 169 -5.22 1.15 -12.07
C ALA A 169 -4.06 0.14 -11.98
N VAL A 170 -4.16 -0.85 -11.09
CA VAL A 170 -3.16 -1.93 -10.95
C VAL A 170 -3.01 -2.71 -12.26
N ARG A 171 -4.13 -3.06 -12.92
CA ARG A 171 -4.14 -3.71 -14.23
C ARG A 171 -3.54 -2.82 -15.33
N GLN A 172 -3.81 -1.52 -15.31
CA GLN A 172 -3.28 -0.56 -16.27
C GLN A 172 -1.77 -0.38 -16.14
N TRP A 173 -1.21 -0.35 -14.94
CA TRP A 173 0.22 -0.30 -14.74
C TRP A 173 0.87 -1.63 -15.13
N TRP A 174 0.33 -2.77 -14.70
CA TRP A 174 0.92 -4.07 -14.98
C TRP A 174 0.97 -4.42 -16.47
N LYS A 175 -0.10 -4.12 -17.24
CA LYS A 175 -0.17 -4.44 -18.68
C LYS A 175 0.88 -3.71 -19.54
N THR A 176 1.55 -2.68 -19.01
CA THR A 176 2.63 -1.95 -19.72
C THR A 176 3.87 -2.81 -19.97
N SER A 177 4.03 -3.93 -19.24
CA SER A 177 4.92 -5.05 -19.61
C SER A 177 4.79 -5.49 -21.08
N ARG A 178 3.62 -5.26 -21.70
CA ARG A 178 3.31 -5.66 -23.08
C ARG A 178 3.40 -4.52 -24.10
N THR A 179 3.85 -3.32 -23.76
CA THR A 179 3.92 -2.20 -24.74
C THR A 179 5.25 -2.09 -25.48
N ILE A 180 6.37 -2.58 -24.92
CA ILE A 180 7.71 -2.45 -25.53
C ILE A 180 8.57 -3.73 -25.40
N GLY A 181 8.02 -4.91 -25.72
CA GLY A 181 8.76 -6.17 -25.68
C GLY A 181 9.12 -6.68 -24.27
N GLY A 182 8.69 -5.97 -23.23
CA GLY A 182 8.99 -6.26 -21.82
C GLY A 182 10.33 -5.68 -21.36
N VAL A 183 10.82 -6.18 -20.22
CA VAL A 183 12.08 -5.74 -19.61
C VAL A 183 13.29 -6.52 -20.12
N GLY A 184 13.11 -7.13 -21.30
CA GLY A 184 14.06 -7.99 -21.98
C GLY A 184 14.30 -9.34 -21.31
N ARG A 185 15.15 -10.09 -22.02
CA ARG A 185 16.15 -10.89 -21.32
C ARG A 185 16.97 -9.92 -20.45
N ASP A 186 17.32 -10.40 -19.28
CA ASP A 186 18.27 -9.78 -18.38
C ASP A 186 17.93 -8.44 -17.67
N ARG A 187 16.65 -8.04 -17.69
CA ARG A 187 15.84 -7.44 -16.58
C ARG A 187 16.34 -6.14 -15.94
N ILE A 188 17.28 -5.47 -16.57
CA ILE A 188 17.80 -4.17 -16.17
C ILE A 188 16.81 -3.07 -16.56
N TYR A 189 16.56 -2.13 -15.66
CA TYR A 189 15.77 -0.95 -15.97
C TYR A 189 16.60 0.06 -16.79
N GLN A 190 16.20 0.26 -18.04
CA GLN A 190 16.94 1.05 -19.02
C GLN A 190 16.59 2.54 -18.97
N ARG A 191 17.51 3.41 -19.41
CA ARG A 191 17.23 4.86 -19.52
C ARG A 191 16.06 5.18 -20.46
N SER A 192 15.85 4.35 -21.48
CA SER A 192 14.74 4.40 -22.44
C SER A 192 13.37 4.11 -21.83
N PHE A 193 13.31 3.49 -20.65
CA PHE A 193 12.05 3.22 -19.95
C PHE A 193 11.53 4.45 -19.21
N PHE A 194 12.44 5.29 -18.70
CA PHE A 194 12.12 6.42 -17.82
C PHE A 194 11.08 7.38 -18.41
N GLY A 195 9.97 7.57 -17.69
CA GLY A 195 8.86 8.43 -18.10
C GLY A 195 7.91 7.80 -19.12
N THR A 196 8.19 6.58 -19.60
CA THR A 196 7.31 5.84 -20.52
C THR A 196 6.32 4.96 -19.74
N PRO A 197 5.28 4.40 -20.37
CA PRO A 197 4.30 3.57 -19.69
C PRO A 197 4.89 2.39 -18.89
N ILE A 198 6.00 1.78 -19.35
CA ILE A 198 6.57 0.59 -18.68
C ILE A 198 7.00 0.87 -17.23
N ASP A 199 7.24 2.14 -16.86
CA ASP A 199 7.53 2.56 -15.49
C ASP A 199 6.50 2.04 -14.49
N GLY A 200 5.23 1.93 -14.92
CA GLY A 200 4.13 1.37 -14.15
C GLY A 200 4.40 -0.08 -13.75
N PHE A 201 4.69 -0.92 -14.74
CA PHE A 201 5.01 -2.33 -14.56
C PHE A 201 6.31 -2.50 -13.77
N THR A 202 7.39 -1.82 -14.14
CA THR A 202 8.71 -2.04 -13.51
C THR A 202 8.72 -1.65 -12.04
N GLN A 203 7.98 -0.61 -11.66
CA GLN A 203 7.84 -0.24 -10.25
C GLN A 203 7.02 -1.27 -9.46
N MET A 204 5.95 -1.84 -10.05
CA MET A 204 5.20 -2.94 -9.41
C MET A 204 6.02 -4.24 -9.32
N ALA A 205 6.90 -4.49 -10.30
CA ALA A 205 7.75 -5.67 -10.39
C ALA A 205 9.06 -5.55 -9.57
N TRP A 206 9.34 -4.38 -8.96
CA TRP A 206 10.62 -4.12 -8.32
C TRP A 206 10.82 -4.97 -7.06
N ALA A 207 11.74 -5.92 -7.09
CA ALA A 207 11.86 -6.97 -6.07
C ALA A 207 12.22 -6.41 -4.68
N THR A 208 13.04 -5.36 -4.60
CA THR A 208 13.49 -4.77 -3.32
C THR A 208 12.54 -3.74 -2.73
N THR A 209 11.49 -3.33 -3.45
CA THR A 209 10.42 -2.52 -2.89
C THR A 209 9.61 -3.36 -1.90
N THR A 210 9.44 -2.87 -0.67
CA THR A 210 8.83 -3.60 0.45
C THR A 210 7.59 -2.92 1.04
N LYS A 211 7.38 -1.65 0.72
CA LYS A 211 6.27 -0.83 1.24
C LYS A 211 5.48 -0.22 0.10
N LEU A 212 4.16 -0.17 0.29
CA LEU A 212 3.19 0.48 -0.57
C LEU A 212 2.27 1.36 0.28
N GLY A 213 1.90 2.53 -0.23
CA GLY A 213 0.80 3.32 0.29
C GLY A 213 0.14 4.08 -0.84
N CYS A 214 -1.18 4.03 -0.95
CA CYS A 214 -1.89 4.58 -2.10
C CYS A 214 -3.17 5.30 -1.67
N ALA A 215 -3.64 6.20 -2.52
CA ALA A 215 -4.89 6.90 -2.35
C ALA A 215 -5.67 6.95 -3.67
N ILE A 216 -7.00 7.03 -3.55
CA ILE A 216 -7.91 7.22 -4.67
C ILE A 216 -8.78 8.43 -4.38
N VAL A 217 -8.85 9.33 -5.35
CA VAL A 217 -9.61 10.58 -5.24
C VAL A 217 -10.49 10.75 -6.48
N LYS A 218 -11.77 11.08 -6.32
CA LYS A 218 -12.65 11.37 -7.47
C LYS A 218 -12.60 12.85 -7.83
N CYS A 219 -11.89 13.16 -8.92
CA CYS A 219 -11.67 14.48 -9.48
C CYS A 219 -12.58 14.70 -10.70
N SER A 220 -13.61 15.54 -10.59
CA SER A 220 -14.50 15.94 -11.71
C SER A 220 -14.97 14.76 -12.58
N GLY A 221 -15.57 13.76 -11.93
CA GLY A 221 -16.10 12.54 -12.58
C GLY A 221 -15.09 11.42 -12.84
N ARG A 222 -13.78 11.69 -12.76
CA ARG A 222 -12.69 10.72 -13.01
C ARG A 222 -12.01 10.33 -11.69
N TYR A 223 -11.56 9.09 -11.54
CA TYR A 223 -10.74 8.70 -10.39
C TYR A 223 -9.26 8.96 -10.69
N ASN A 224 -8.58 9.67 -9.79
CA ASN A 224 -7.15 9.83 -9.73
C ASN A 224 -6.60 8.83 -8.70
N VAL A 225 -5.93 7.77 -9.16
CA VAL A 225 -5.32 6.75 -8.31
C VAL A 225 -3.82 7.03 -8.24
N VAL A 226 -3.26 7.17 -7.04
CA VAL A 226 -1.84 7.42 -6.80
C VAL A 226 -1.30 6.37 -5.82
N CYS A 227 -0.20 5.70 -6.17
CA CYS A 227 0.52 4.76 -5.32
C CYS A 227 1.98 5.19 -5.11
N ARG A 228 2.45 5.16 -3.87
CA ARG A 228 3.83 5.38 -3.43
C ARG A 228 4.52 4.06 -3.13
N TYR A 229 5.79 3.93 -3.49
CA TYR A 229 6.59 2.71 -3.33
C TYR A 229 7.91 3.00 -2.59
N ASN A 230 8.29 2.18 -1.61
CA ASN A 230 9.54 2.36 -0.86
C ASN A 230 10.24 1.01 -0.53
N PRO A 231 11.57 0.90 -0.67
CA PRO A 231 12.44 1.77 -1.47
C PRO A 231 11.91 1.96 -2.91
N ARG A 232 12.21 3.09 -3.54
CA ARG A 232 11.83 3.32 -4.94
C ARG A 232 12.41 2.24 -5.85
N GLY A 233 11.69 1.92 -6.92
CA GLY A 233 12.23 1.20 -8.05
C GLY A 233 12.69 2.15 -9.15
N ASN A 234 12.76 1.61 -10.38
CA ASN A 234 13.00 2.36 -11.60
C ASN A 234 14.34 3.13 -11.58
N ILE A 235 15.37 2.52 -10.98
CA ILE A 235 16.73 3.05 -10.94
C ILE A 235 17.47 2.56 -12.20
N VAL A 236 17.97 3.52 -13.00
CA VAL A 236 18.65 3.23 -14.28
C VAL A 236 19.90 2.40 -14.03
N GLY A 237 19.99 1.25 -14.70
CA GLY A 237 21.11 0.31 -14.59
C GLY A 237 20.93 -0.79 -13.54
N GLU A 238 19.90 -0.73 -12.69
CA GLU A 238 19.63 -1.79 -11.70
C GLU A 238 18.72 -2.90 -12.25
N GLU A 239 18.89 -4.12 -11.73
CA GLU A 239 17.97 -5.23 -11.97
C GLU A 239 16.63 -4.98 -11.26
N ILE A 240 15.53 -5.09 -12.00
CA ILE A 240 14.17 -5.00 -11.44
C ILE A 240 13.91 -6.15 -10.46
N TYR A 241 14.42 -7.35 -10.77
CA TYR A 241 14.38 -8.52 -9.90
C TYR A 241 15.49 -9.52 -10.25
N ARG A 242 15.97 -10.27 -9.25
CA ARG A 242 16.99 -11.31 -9.48
C ARG A 242 16.35 -12.56 -10.05
N ARG A 243 16.97 -13.14 -11.07
CA ARG A 243 16.53 -14.41 -11.66
C ARG A 243 16.75 -15.57 -10.68
N GLY A 244 15.78 -16.49 -10.58
CA GLY A 244 15.99 -17.80 -9.94
C GLY A 244 14.70 -18.53 -9.61
N ARG A 245 14.77 -19.56 -8.75
CA ARG A 245 13.57 -20.22 -8.22
C ARG A 245 12.89 -19.28 -7.19
N PRO A 246 11.55 -19.20 -7.14
CA PRO A 246 10.84 -18.46 -6.10
C PRO A 246 11.43 -18.67 -4.71
N CYS A 247 11.59 -17.56 -3.99
CA CYS A 247 12.18 -17.48 -2.65
C CYS A 247 13.62 -18.01 -2.48
N SER A 248 14.33 -18.44 -3.53
CA SER A 248 15.67 -19.02 -3.38
C SER A 248 16.78 -18.01 -3.05
N GLN A 249 16.46 -16.72 -3.03
CA GLN A 249 17.35 -15.61 -2.64
C GLN A 249 16.58 -14.55 -1.83
N CYS A 250 15.67 -14.99 -0.96
CA CYS A 250 15.02 -14.07 -0.02
C CYS A 250 16.07 -13.36 0.86
N PRO A 251 15.95 -12.04 1.12
CA PRO A 251 16.86 -11.32 2.00
C PRO A 251 16.92 -11.91 3.43
N LEU A 252 18.04 -11.72 4.11
CA LEU A 252 18.18 -12.13 5.52
C LEU A 252 17.10 -11.48 6.39
N GLY A 253 16.54 -12.24 7.33
CA GLY A 253 15.42 -11.80 8.17
C GLY A 253 14.04 -11.87 7.49
N THR A 254 13.92 -12.54 6.35
CA THR A 254 12.64 -12.75 5.64
C THR A 254 12.33 -14.24 5.45
N THR A 255 11.04 -14.57 5.32
CA THR A 255 10.53 -15.92 5.02
C THR A 255 9.73 -15.93 3.72
N CYS A 256 9.58 -17.11 3.13
CA CYS A 256 8.75 -17.31 1.94
C CYS A 256 7.27 -17.45 2.31
N LEU A 257 6.39 -16.69 1.66
CA LEU A 257 4.94 -16.88 1.66
C LEU A 257 4.40 -16.55 0.26
N ASP A 258 3.57 -17.43 -0.31
CA ASP A 258 2.93 -17.22 -1.62
C ASP A 258 3.90 -16.87 -2.76
N ASN A 259 5.08 -17.51 -2.78
CA ASN A 259 6.22 -17.25 -3.68
C ASN A 259 6.91 -15.88 -3.50
N LEU A 260 6.56 -15.13 -2.45
CA LEU A 260 7.14 -13.82 -2.11
C LEU A 260 7.93 -13.88 -0.79
N CYS A 261 8.97 -13.07 -0.69
CA CYS A 261 9.77 -12.89 0.51
C CYS A 261 9.13 -11.84 1.43
N ARG A 262 8.82 -12.17 2.68
CA ARG A 262 8.25 -11.22 3.65
C ARG A 262 9.08 -11.15 4.92
N PHE A 263 9.13 -9.98 5.55
CA PHE A 263 9.57 -9.92 6.95
C PHE A 263 8.63 -10.74 7.83
N ASN A 264 9.19 -11.37 8.86
CA ASN A 264 8.43 -12.02 9.92
C ASN A 264 7.70 -11.00 10.81
#